data_AF-A0A352M8B7-F1
#
_entry.id   AF-A0A352M8B7-F1
#
_cell.length_a   1.000
_cell.length_b   1.000
_cell.length_c   1.000
_cell.angle_alpha   90.00
_cell.angle_beta   90.00
_cell.angle_gamma   90.00
#
_symmetry.space_group_name_H-M   'P 1'
#
loop_
_entity.id
_entity.type
_entity.pdbx_description
1 polymer ?
#
loop_
_entity_poly.entity_id
_entity_poly.type
_entity_poly.pdbx_seq_one_letter_code
_entity_poly.pdbx_strand_id
1 'polypeptide(L)'
;MYRGTIAECGRARDVFAAPRNPYTIGLMESLPEAGAHKKPLHVIRGSVPSIFTAIEGCKFRERCDKAAAICATPPPLKSAGETHYYRCHF
;
A
#
# COMPACT_ATOMS: atom_id res chain seq x y z
N MET A 1 0.47 -3.30 -7.12
CA MET A 1 0.16 -4.69 -6.70
C MET A 1 1.09 -5.09 -5.57
N TYR A 2 0.66 -5.94 -4.63
CA TYR A 2 1.53 -6.52 -3.58
C TYR A 2 1.18 -8.00 -3.34
N ARG A 3 2.17 -8.89 -3.36
CA ARG A 3 2.02 -10.36 -3.20
C ARG A 3 0.84 -10.97 -4.00
N GLY A 4 0.76 -10.63 -5.28
CA GLY A 4 -0.28 -11.13 -6.19
C GLY A 4 -1.69 -10.55 -5.97
N THR A 5 -1.82 -9.48 -5.18
CA THR A 5 -3.11 -8.81 -4.96
C THR A 5 -3.02 -7.35 -5.39
N ILE A 6 -4.01 -6.89 -6.17
CA ILE A 6 -4.16 -5.48 -6.51
C ILE A 6 -4.49 -4.72 -5.21
N ALA A 7 -3.50 -3.98 -4.72
CA ALA A 7 -3.62 -3.16 -3.52
C ALA A 7 -4.42 -1.88 -3.79
N GLU A 8 -4.22 -1.29 -4.98
CA GLU A 8 -4.84 -0.06 -5.44
C GLU A 8 -4.72 0.04 -6.96
N CYS A 9 -5.73 0.63 -7.61
CA CYS A 9 -5.84 0.77 -9.05
C CYS A 9 -6.66 2.02 -9.40
N GLY A 10 -6.24 2.77 -10.41
CA GLY A 10 -7.02 3.85 -11.00
C GLY A 10 -6.22 4.66 -12.02
N ARG A 11 -6.77 5.78 -12.47
CA ARG A 11 -6.02 6.70 -13.34
C ARG A 11 -4.80 7.20 -12.57
N ALA A 12 -3.65 7.30 -13.25
CA ALA A 12 -2.40 7.73 -12.63
C ALA A 12 -2.57 9.00 -11.79
N ARG A 13 -3.18 10.05 -12.36
CA ARG A 13 -3.41 11.32 -11.66
C ARG A 13 -4.17 11.17 -10.33
N ASP A 14 -5.15 10.28 -10.26
CA ASP A 14 -5.98 10.11 -9.06
C ASP A 14 -5.19 9.37 -7.97
N VAL A 15 -4.45 8.32 -8.36
CA VAL A 15 -3.59 7.53 -7.44
C VAL A 15 -2.40 8.33 -6.94
N PHE A 16 -1.78 9.16 -7.78
CA PHE A 16 -0.66 10.02 -7.37
C PHE A 16 -1.12 11.18 -6.48
N ALA A 17 -2.29 11.77 -6.75
CA ALA A 17 -2.79 12.90 -5.97
C ALA A 17 -3.34 12.50 -4.60
N ALA A 18 -4.01 11.34 -4.50
CA ALA A 18 -4.67 10.91 -3.27
C ALA A 18 -4.63 9.38 -3.08
N PRO A 19 -3.42 8.78 -2.92
CA PRO A 19 -3.30 7.35 -2.68
C PRO A 19 -4.02 6.96 -1.38
N ARG A 20 -4.74 5.84 -1.42
CA ARG A 20 -5.59 5.37 -0.30
C ARG A 20 -4.99 4.18 0.43
N ASN A 21 -4.30 3.29 -0.27
CA ASN A 21 -3.70 2.13 0.36
C ASN A 21 -2.38 2.52 1.06
N PRO A 22 -2.17 2.16 2.34
CA PRO A 22 -0.91 2.43 3.04
C PRO A 22 0.34 1.93 2.30
N TYR A 23 0.24 0.85 1.55
CA TYR A 23 1.33 0.39 0.68
C TYR A 23 1.64 1.38 -0.44
N THR A 24 0.62 1.87 -1.15
CA THR A 24 0.80 2.86 -2.22
C THR A 24 1.32 4.17 -1.66
N ILE A 25 0.82 4.62 -0.50
CA ILE A 25 1.31 5.82 0.20
C ILE A 25 2.81 5.69 0.47
N GLY A 26 3.24 4.58 1.11
CA GLY A 26 4.65 4.35 1.39
C GLY A 26 5.51 4.30 0.12
N LEU A 27 4.99 3.76 -0.99
CA LEU A 27 5.70 3.81 -2.27
C LEU A 27 5.88 5.24 -2.80
N MET A 28 4.86 6.10 -2.67
CA MET A 28 4.95 7.50 -3.09
C MET A 28 5.95 8.26 -2.21
N GLU A 29 5.96 7.99 -0.91
CA GLU A 29 6.92 8.60 0.04
C GLU A 29 8.36 8.12 -0.20
N SER A 30 8.54 6.92 -0.75
CA SER A 30 9.86 6.39 -1.16
C SER A 30 10.38 6.97 -2.47
N LEU A 31 9.62 7.81 -3.18
CA LEU A 31 10.09 8.43 -4.43
C LEU A 31 11.15 9.49 -4.14
N PRO A 32 12.27 9.52 -4.88
CA PRO A 32 13.26 10.58 -4.75
C PRO A 32 12.69 11.92 -5.24
N GLU A 33 12.85 12.97 -4.44
CA GLU A 33 12.63 14.35 -4.88
C GLU A 33 13.65 14.69 -5.99
N ALA A 34 13.18 15.20 -7.13
CA ALA A 34 14.05 15.57 -8.24
C ALA A 34 15.04 16.69 -7.80
N GLY A 35 16.34 16.40 -7.87
CA GLY A 35 17.40 17.34 -7.49
C GLY A 35 17.75 17.36 -5.99
N ALA A 36 17.06 16.59 -5.15
CA ALA A 36 17.37 16.52 -3.71
C ALA A 36 18.26 15.30 -3.40
N HIS A 37 19.57 15.50 -3.35
CA HIS A 37 20.53 14.45 -2.94
C HIS A 37 20.71 14.31 -1.42
N LYS A 38 19.94 15.06 -0.60
CA LYS A 38 20.30 15.30 0.82
C LYS A 38 19.32 14.79 1.87
N LYS A 39 18.16 14.24 1.50
CA LYS A 39 17.21 13.67 2.47
C LYS A 39 17.23 12.14 2.41
N PRO A 40 17.24 11.45 3.56
CA PRO A 40 17.01 10.00 3.58
C PRO A 40 15.65 9.68 2.96
N LEU A 41 15.60 8.68 2.09
CA LEU A 41 14.34 8.21 1.51
C LEU A 41 13.49 7.53 2.59
N HIS A 42 12.17 7.69 2.50
CA HIS A 42 11.27 6.89 3.31
C HIS A 42 11.44 5.40 2.95
N VAL A 43 11.55 4.55 3.97
CA VAL A 43 11.67 3.10 3.80
C VAL A 43 10.45 2.45 4.42
N ILE A 44 9.69 1.71 3.60
CA ILE A 44 8.62 0.85 4.10
C ILE A 44 9.25 -0.25 4.95
N ARG A 45 9.05 -0.16 6.27
CA ARG A 45 9.66 -1.06 7.26
C ARG A 45 9.32 -2.54 7.05
N GLY A 46 10.13 -3.38 7.71
CA GLY A 46 10.01 -4.83 7.65
C GLY A 46 10.52 -5.41 6.33
N SER A 47 10.62 -6.74 6.28
CA SER A 47 11.00 -7.49 5.08
C SER A 47 9.76 -7.97 4.34
N VAL A 48 9.88 -8.19 3.03
CA VAL A 48 8.82 -8.84 2.25
C VAL A 48 8.73 -10.30 2.69
N PRO A 49 7.56 -10.79 3.16
CA PRO A 49 7.41 -12.18 3.55
C PRO A 49 7.61 -13.11 2.34
N SER A 50 8.08 -14.33 2.60
CA SER A 50 8.24 -15.36 1.57
C SER A 50 6.94 -15.59 0.78
N ILE A 51 7.08 -15.89 -0.52
CA ILE A 51 5.93 -16.24 -1.37
C ILE A 51 5.26 -17.55 -0.92
N PHE A 52 6.00 -18.43 -0.24
CA PHE A 52 5.51 -19.71 0.28
C PHE A 52 4.78 -19.57 1.62
N THR A 53 4.92 -18.42 2.29
CA THR A 53 4.21 -18.16 3.54
C THR A 53 2.75 -17.85 3.23
N ALA A 54 1.84 -18.69 3.70
CA ALA A 54 0.42 -18.38 3.71
C ALA A 54 0.18 -17.17 4.62
N ILE A 55 -0.41 -16.12 4.07
CA ILE A 55 -0.83 -14.95 4.85
C ILE A 55 -2.34 -14.87 4.80
N GLU A 56 -2.96 -14.96 5.97
CA GLU A 56 -4.38 -14.69 6.15
C GLU A 56 -4.63 -13.19 6.22
N GLY A 57 -5.77 -12.77 5.65
CA GLY A 57 -6.20 -11.38 5.67
C GLY A 57 -5.43 -10.42 4.77
N CYS A 58 -5.08 -9.25 5.31
CA CYS A 58 -4.36 -8.23 4.56
C CYS A 58 -2.90 -8.63 4.34
N LYS A 59 -2.52 -8.88 3.09
CA LYS A 59 -1.15 -9.29 2.72
C LYS A 59 -0.05 -8.28 3.10
N PHE A 60 -0.40 -7.01 3.36
CA PHE A 60 0.53 -5.95 3.75
C PHE A 60 0.54 -5.69 5.27
N ARG A 61 -0.26 -6.41 6.06
CA ARG A 61 -0.46 -6.18 7.50
C ARG A 61 0.84 -6.04 8.30
N GLU A 62 1.79 -6.95 8.12
CA GLU A 62 3.03 -6.99 8.90
C GLU A 62 3.97 -5.79 8.67
N ARG A 63 3.74 -5.03 7.58
CA ARG A 63 4.55 -3.87 7.18
C ARG A 63 3.76 -2.56 7.19
N CYS A 64 2.48 -2.61 7.58
CA CYS A 64 1.58 -1.48 7.53
C CYS A 64 1.57 -0.74 8.88
N ASP A 65 1.84 0.56 8.87
CA ASP A 65 1.79 1.41 10.08
C ASP A 65 0.38 1.61 10.63
N LYS A 66 -0.63 1.37 9.81
CA LYS A 66 -2.05 1.43 10.18
C LYS A 66 -2.63 0.04 10.47
N ALA A 67 -1.81 -0.99 10.64
CA ALA A 67 -2.28 -2.35 10.90
C ALA A 67 -3.09 -2.41 12.20
N ALA A 68 -4.24 -3.09 12.16
CA ALA A 68 -5.11 -3.32 13.30
C ALA A 68 -5.56 -4.78 13.37
N ALA A 69 -6.31 -5.14 14.42
CA ALA A 69 -6.85 -6.49 14.59
C ALA A 69 -7.69 -6.95 13.38
N ILE A 70 -8.54 -6.05 12.85
CA ILE A 70 -9.37 -6.32 11.66
C ILE A 70 -8.56 -6.70 10.42
N CYS A 71 -7.29 -6.28 10.31
CA CYS A 71 -6.42 -6.64 9.19
C CYS A 71 -6.05 -8.13 9.13
N ALA A 72 -6.39 -8.92 10.17
CA ALA A 72 -6.34 -10.38 10.13
C ALA A 72 -7.33 -10.98 9.12
N THR A 73 -8.37 -10.25 8.73
CA THR A 73 -9.34 -10.68 7.72
C THR A 73 -9.08 -9.98 6.38
N PRO A 74 -9.52 -10.56 5.25
CA PRO A 74 -9.28 -9.98 3.94
C PRO A 74 -9.89 -8.58 3.83
N PRO A 75 -9.12 -7.56 3.38
CA PRO A 75 -9.65 -6.22 3.22
C PRO A 75 -10.67 -6.17 2.06
N PRO A 76 -11.79 -5.43 2.23
CA PRO A 76 -12.77 -5.25 1.18
C PRO A 76 -12.16 -4.44 0.02
N LEU A 77 -12.79 -4.54 -1.15
CA LEU A 77 -12.54 -3.60 -2.24
C LEU A 77 -13.38 -2.34 -1.99
N LYS A 78 -12.73 -1.20 -1.82
CA LYS A 78 -13.36 0.12 -1.64
C LYS A 78 -13.12 0.97 -2.90
N SER A 79 -14.00 1.92 -3.15
CA SER A 79 -13.84 2.93 -4.20
C SER A 79 -13.60 4.32 -3.60
N ALA A 80 -12.78 5.12 -4.28
CA ALA A 80 -12.52 6.54 -3.99
C ALA A 80 -12.90 7.45 -5.17
N GLY A 81 -13.85 6.98 -5.99
CA GLY A 81 -14.29 7.59 -7.24
C GLY A 81 -14.72 6.51 -8.23
N GLU A 82 -15.09 6.90 -9.45
CA GLU A 82 -15.58 5.96 -10.48
C GLU A 82 -14.49 5.01 -10.99
N THR A 83 -13.25 5.47 -11.04
CA THR A 83 -12.12 4.73 -11.60
C THR A 83 -11.05 4.37 -10.57
N HIS A 84 -11.25 4.68 -9.29
CA HIS A 84 -10.22 4.54 -8.26
C HIS A 84 -10.66 3.54 -7.20
N TYR A 85 -9.97 2.42 -7.14
CA TYR A 85 -10.28 1.28 -6.26
C TYR A 85 -9.07 0.90 -5.44
N TYR A 86 -9.30 0.48 -4.19
CA TYR A 86 -8.24 0.07 -3.28
C TYR A 86 -8.72 -0.98 -2.29
N ARG A 87 -7.78 -1.76 -1.75
CA ARG A 87 -8.04 -2.78 -0.74
C ARG A 87 -7.49 -2.38 0.62
N CYS A 88 -8.36 -1.85 1.48
CA CYS A 88 -8.02 -1.47 2.84
C CYS A 88 -9.28 -1.55 3.73
N HIS A 89 -9.10 -1.84 5.01
CA HIS A 89 -10.20 -1.75 5.99
C HIS A 89 -10.51 -0.30 6.37
N PHE A 90 -9.55 0.60 6.19
CA PHE A 90 -9.64 2.03 6.46
C PHE A 90 -9.78 2.81 5.15
#